data_AF-A0A932UKJ1-F1
#
_entry.id   AF-A0A932UKJ1-F1
#
_cell.length_a   1.000
_cell.length_b   1.000
_cell.length_c   1.000
_cell.angle_alpha   90.00
_cell.angle_beta   90.00
_cell.angle_gamma   90.00
#
_symmetry.space_group_name_H-M   'P 1'
#
loop_
_entity.id
_entity.type
_entity.pdbx_description
1 polymer ?
#
loop_
_entity_poly.entity_id
_entity_poly.type
_entity_poly.pdbx_seq_one_letter_code
_entity_poly.pdbx_strand_id
1 'polypeptide(L)'
;MAAAHDAAVRASAQAKQATAAKDEAIVTLVDMMKADLRYAESTTRFDRGKLELLGWGAPKNRTPTGIPGQVRTLEVLREGNGWVFLDWKEPGEGGQPAAYKVQRRRPGVTDWVDVGIAVESEITLNGQEPGVEFEFQVNAVNKAGEGPASNVVRAVL
;
A
#
# COMPACT_ATOMS: atom_id res chain seq x y z
N MET A 1 -36.86 44.94 -4.27
CA MET A 1 -35.77 44.00 -4.66
C MET A 1 -34.78 43.73 -3.53
N ALA A 2 -34.35 44.72 -2.73
CA ALA A 2 -33.40 44.53 -1.63
C ALA A 2 -33.83 43.49 -0.56
N ALA A 3 -35.07 43.56 -0.07
CA ALA A 3 -35.56 42.64 0.97
C ALA A 3 -35.58 41.14 0.57
N ALA A 4 -35.77 40.83 -0.72
CA ALA A 4 -35.74 39.46 -1.21
C ALA A 4 -34.31 38.90 -1.27
N HIS A 5 -33.33 39.75 -1.58
CA HIS A 5 -31.91 39.40 -1.56
C HIS A 5 -31.43 39.12 -0.13
N ASP A 6 -31.77 39.98 0.82
CA ASP A 6 -31.40 39.82 2.23
C ASP A 6 -32.03 38.58 2.88
N ALA A 7 -33.23 38.19 2.45
CA ALA A 7 -33.88 36.95 2.87
C ALA A 7 -33.15 35.71 2.32
N ALA A 8 -32.76 35.73 1.04
CA ALA A 8 -32.03 34.63 0.42
C ALA A 8 -30.63 34.42 1.04
N VAL A 9 -29.92 35.52 1.36
CA VAL A 9 -28.62 35.46 2.03
C VAL A 9 -28.75 34.87 3.43
N ARG A 10 -29.76 35.28 4.21
CA ARG A 10 -30.02 34.70 5.54
C ARG A 10 -30.40 33.22 5.47
N ALA A 11 -31.23 32.82 4.51
CA ALA A 11 -31.59 31.42 4.32
C ALA A 11 -30.36 30.57 3.92
N SER A 12 -29.49 31.09 3.05
CA SER A 12 -28.24 30.41 2.70
C SER A 12 -27.28 30.31 3.90
N ALA A 13 -27.18 31.36 4.72
CA ALA A 13 -26.37 31.35 5.93
C ALA A 13 -26.90 30.32 6.96
N GLN A 14 -28.22 30.25 7.16
CA GLN A 14 -28.86 29.26 8.04
C GLN A 14 -28.64 27.83 7.53
N ALA A 15 -28.74 27.60 6.22
CA ALA A 15 -28.47 26.29 5.63
C ALA A 15 -27.01 25.85 5.84
N LYS A 16 -26.04 26.77 5.66
CA LYS A 16 -24.62 26.49 5.92
C LYS A 16 -24.35 26.19 7.40
N GLN A 17 -24.94 26.95 8.31
CA GLN A 17 -24.83 26.71 9.75
C GLN A 17 -25.42 25.37 10.16
N ALA A 18 -26.58 24.99 9.58
CA ALA A 18 -27.20 23.70 9.84
C ALA A 18 -26.36 22.51 9.33
N THR A 19 -25.66 22.66 8.20
CA THR A 19 -24.72 21.63 7.72
C THR A 19 -23.51 21.52 8.64
N ALA A 20 -22.89 22.65 9.01
CA ALA A 20 -21.74 22.64 9.92
C ALA A 20 -22.06 22.02 11.28
N ALA A 21 -23.24 22.31 11.85
CA ALA A 21 -23.69 21.72 13.11
C ALA A 21 -23.91 20.19 13.00
N LYS A 22 -24.41 19.71 11.85
CA LYS A 22 -24.53 18.27 11.59
C LYS A 22 -23.17 17.60 11.47
N ASP A 23 -22.22 18.24 10.79
CA ASP A 23 -20.86 17.71 10.64
C ASP A 23 -20.17 17.60 12.01
N GLU A 24 -20.32 18.60 12.87
CA GLU A 24 -19.80 18.57 14.25
C GLU A 24 -20.44 17.48 15.10
N ALA A 25 -21.76 17.28 14.98
CA ALA A 25 -22.47 16.21 15.67
C ALA A 25 -22.00 14.81 15.19
N ILE A 26 -21.74 14.65 13.89
CA ILE A 26 -21.19 13.41 13.33
C ILE A 26 -19.79 13.15 13.88
N VAL A 27 -18.92 14.15 13.92
CA VAL A 27 -17.56 14.02 14.49
C VAL A 27 -17.63 13.58 15.95
N THR A 28 -18.50 14.22 16.74
CA THR A 28 -18.71 13.88 18.16
C THR A 28 -19.20 12.44 18.33
N LEU A 29 -20.18 12.02 17.53
CA LEU A 29 -20.71 10.65 17.56
C LEU A 29 -19.61 9.63 17.21
N VAL A 30 -18.83 9.90 16.17
CA VAL A 30 -17.71 9.04 15.77
C VAL A 30 -16.69 8.89 16.89
N ASP A 31 -16.39 9.96 17.62
CA ASP A 31 -15.42 9.92 18.72
C ASP A 31 -15.97 9.18 19.95
N MET A 32 -17.27 9.29 20.24
CA MET A 32 -17.93 8.46 21.26
C MET A 32 -17.86 6.98 20.90
N MET A 33 -18.20 6.62 19.65
CA MET A 33 -18.14 5.22 19.20
C MET A 33 -16.72 4.64 19.29
N LYS A 34 -15.69 5.43 18.96
CA LYS A 34 -14.29 5.03 19.14
C LYS A 34 -13.93 4.83 20.62
N ALA A 35 -14.48 5.64 21.53
CA ALA A 35 -14.23 5.49 22.95
C ALA A 35 -14.84 4.18 23.49
N ASP A 36 -16.07 3.87 23.09
CA ASP A 36 -16.75 2.61 23.46
C ASP A 36 -15.98 1.39 22.95
N LEU A 37 -15.50 1.43 21.71
CA LEU A 37 -14.63 0.43 21.11
C LEU A 37 -13.37 0.17 21.96
N ARG A 38 -12.64 1.24 22.28
CA ARG A 38 -11.40 1.14 23.08
C ARG A 38 -11.67 0.62 24.49
N TYR A 39 -12.79 0.99 25.09
CA TYR A 39 -13.19 0.49 26.41
C TYR A 39 -13.44 -1.02 26.38
N ALA A 40 -14.16 -1.52 25.36
CA ALA A 40 -14.39 -2.95 25.17
C ALA A 40 -13.07 -3.72 24.95
N GLU A 41 -12.18 -3.20 24.11
CA GLU A 41 -10.85 -3.80 23.85
C GLU A 41 -9.97 -3.83 25.12
N SER A 42 -9.93 -2.73 25.87
CA SER A 42 -9.18 -2.63 27.12
C SER A 42 -9.70 -3.59 28.19
N THR A 43 -11.02 -3.64 28.37
CA THR A 43 -11.68 -4.53 29.35
C THR A 43 -11.44 -6.00 29.05
N THR A 44 -11.40 -6.36 27.77
CA THR A 44 -11.18 -7.74 27.32
C THR A 44 -9.70 -8.11 27.19
N ARG A 45 -8.76 -7.17 27.36
CA ARG A 45 -7.33 -7.36 27.08
C ARG A 45 -7.07 -7.89 25.66
N PHE A 46 -7.88 -7.45 24.69
CA PHE A 46 -7.82 -7.93 23.30
C PHE A 46 -8.05 -9.45 23.15
N ASP A 47 -8.68 -10.09 24.14
CA ASP A 47 -9.08 -11.49 24.06
C ASP A 47 -10.20 -11.67 23.03
N ARG A 48 -9.88 -12.42 21.97
CA ARG A 48 -10.78 -12.65 20.83
C ARG A 48 -12.12 -13.28 21.26
N GLY A 49 -12.09 -14.27 22.15
CA GLY A 49 -13.29 -14.99 22.57
C GLY A 49 -14.23 -14.09 23.39
N LYS A 50 -13.67 -13.20 24.21
CA LYS A 50 -14.45 -12.25 24.99
C LYS A 50 -15.04 -11.12 24.14
N LEU A 51 -14.34 -10.68 23.10
CA LEU A 51 -14.86 -9.70 22.15
C LEU A 51 -16.01 -10.29 21.31
N GLU A 52 -15.85 -11.52 20.82
CA GLU A 52 -16.90 -12.24 20.07
C GLU A 52 -18.17 -12.44 20.92
N LEU A 53 -18.03 -12.74 22.23
CA LEU A 53 -19.16 -12.87 23.16
C LEU A 53 -19.94 -11.55 23.35
N LEU A 54 -19.26 -10.41 23.25
CA LEU A 54 -19.86 -9.08 23.34
C LEU A 54 -20.48 -8.61 22.01
N GLY A 55 -20.45 -9.45 20.96
CA GLY A 55 -20.95 -9.12 19.62
C GLY A 55 -20.00 -8.23 18.81
N TRP A 56 -18.78 -8.01 19.30
CA TRP A 56 -17.75 -7.27 18.58
C TRP A 56 -16.97 -8.27 17.72
N GLY A 57 -16.98 -8.07 16.40
CA GLY A 57 -16.22 -8.91 15.48
C GLY A 57 -14.73 -8.93 15.85
N ALA A 58 -14.05 -10.03 15.52
CA ALA A 58 -12.62 -10.16 15.77
C ALA A 58 -11.87 -8.91 15.24
N PRO A 59 -10.92 -8.33 15.99
CA PRO A 59 -10.15 -7.20 15.51
C PRO A 59 -9.53 -7.57 14.16
N LYS A 60 -9.71 -6.70 13.16
CA LYS A 60 -9.08 -6.86 11.85
C LYS A 60 -7.59 -7.04 12.11
N ASN A 61 -7.02 -8.19 11.73
CA ASN A 61 -5.59 -8.45 11.93
C ASN A 61 -4.81 -7.22 11.48
N ARG A 62 -3.99 -6.65 12.37
CA ARG A 62 -3.15 -5.51 12.02
C ARG A 62 -2.31 -5.95 10.83
N THR A 63 -2.57 -5.40 9.65
CA THR A 63 -1.65 -5.52 8.52
C THR A 63 -0.28 -5.11 9.05
N PRO A 64 0.77 -5.92 8.89
CA PRO A 64 2.08 -5.58 9.42
C PRO A 64 2.47 -4.19 8.87
N THR A 65 2.58 -3.21 9.75
CA THR A 65 2.85 -1.80 9.39
C THR A 65 4.34 -1.54 9.15
N GLY A 66 5.09 -2.58 8.80
CA GLY A 66 6.53 -2.51 8.57
C GLY A 66 6.89 -2.27 7.10
N ILE A 67 8.18 -2.08 6.87
CA ILE A 67 8.76 -2.18 5.54
C ILE A 67 8.50 -3.61 5.01
N PRO A 68 8.22 -3.81 3.72
CA PRO A 68 8.05 -5.14 3.15
C PRO A 68 9.30 -6.00 3.34
N GLY A 69 9.11 -7.31 3.48
CA GLY A 69 10.22 -8.24 3.52
C GLY A 69 10.86 -8.44 2.15
N GLN A 70 11.78 -9.40 2.11
CA GLN A 70 12.47 -9.78 0.88
C GLN A 70 11.52 -10.49 -0.09
N VAL A 71 11.54 -10.06 -1.36
CA VAL A 71 10.89 -10.77 -2.46
C VAL A 71 11.54 -12.14 -2.64
N ARG A 72 10.72 -13.17 -2.84
CA ARG A 72 11.16 -14.56 -2.91
C ARG A 72 11.14 -15.05 -4.36
N THR A 73 12.01 -16.00 -4.67
CA THR A 73 11.99 -16.77 -5.94
C THR A 73 11.90 -15.86 -7.17
N LEU A 74 12.77 -14.85 -7.29
CA LEU A 74 12.88 -14.12 -8.55
C LEU A 74 13.45 -15.05 -9.61
N GLU A 75 12.77 -15.15 -10.74
CA GLU A 75 13.16 -15.98 -11.88
C GLU A 75 12.89 -15.30 -13.23
N VAL A 76 13.73 -15.63 -14.22
CA VAL A 76 13.54 -15.22 -15.62
C VAL A 76 12.78 -16.34 -16.31
N LEU A 77 11.50 -16.12 -16.59
CA LEU A 77 10.65 -17.14 -17.23
C LEU A 77 10.75 -17.10 -18.75
N ARG A 78 10.91 -15.90 -19.33
CA ARG A 78 11.11 -15.73 -20.78
C ARG A 78 12.05 -14.56 -21.03
N GLU A 79 12.90 -14.70 -22.04
CA GLU A 79 13.82 -13.66 -22.48
C GLU A 79 13.92 -13.67 -24.00
N GLY A 80 14.30 -12.53 -24.58
CA GLY A 80 14.55 -12.40 -26.00
C GLY A 80 15.22 -11.08 -26.34
N ASN A 81 15.41 -10.84 -27.64
CA ASN A 81 16.21 -9.73 -28.14
C ASN A 81 15.63 -8.35 -27.73
N GLY A 82 16.18 -7.74 -26.68
CA GLY A 82 15.79 -6.48 -26.08
C GLY A 82 14.62 -6.55 -25.09
N TRP A 83 14.23 -7.73 -24.59
CA TRP A 83 13.15 -7.86 -23.61
C TRP A 83 13.30 -9.05 -22.66
N VAL A 84 12.76 -8.92 -21.45
CA VAL A 84 12.75 -9.98 -20.43
C VAL A 84 11.44 -9.99 -19.66
N PHE A 85 10.95 -11.18 -19.35
CA PHE A 85 9.81 -11.42 -18.48
C PHE A 85 10.28 -12.05 -17.17
N LEU A 86 10.04 -11.34 -16.08
CA LEU A 86 10.42 -11.72 -14.72
C LEU A 86 9.17 -12.08 -13.92
N ASP A 87 9.23 -13.18 -13.18
CA ASP A 87 8.24 -13.58 -12.17
C ASP A 87 8.93 -13.69 -10.81
N TRP A 88 8.18 -13.39 -9.75
CA TRP A 88 8.62 -13.61 -8.39
C TRP A 88 7.45 -13.96 -7.46
N LYS A 89 7.78 -14.20 -6.20
CA LYS A 89 6.81 -14.45 -5.13
C LYS A 89 6.88 -13.35 -4.07
N GLU A 90 5.71 -12.98 -3.56
CA GLU A 90 5.58 -11.95 -2.54
C GLU A 90 6.40 -12.30 -1.28
N PRO A 91 6.87 -11.29 -0.52
CA PRO A 91 7.52 -11.50 0.76
C PRO A 91 6.63 -12.31 1.72
N GLY A 92 7.23 -13.28 2.42
CA GLY A 92 6.52 -14.05 3.46
C GLY A 92 6.46 -13.34 4.81
N GLU A 93 7.32 -12.34 5.01
CA GLU A 93 7.53 -11.63 6.27
C GLU A 93 7.51 -10.11 6.01
N GLY A 94 7.29 -9.31 7.06
CA GLY A 94 7.27 -7.85 6.98
C GLY A 94 5.93 -7.27 6.51
N GLY A 95 5.96 -6.02 6.03
CA GLY A 95 4.77 -5.31 5.55
C GLY A 95 4.24 -5.82 4.21
N GLN A 96 2.93 -5.64 3.98
CA GLN A 96 2.34 -5.96 2.68
C GLN A 96 2.91 -5.02 1.60
N PRO A 97 3.44 -5.55 0.48
CA PRO A 97 3.88 -4.74 -0.66
C PRO A 97 2.72 -3.98 -1.29
N ALA A 98 2.96 -2.75 -1.71
CA ALA A 98 2.05 -1.98 -2.57
C ALA A 98 2.52 -1.97 -4.03
N ALA A 99 3.82 -2.11 -4.26
CA ALA A 99 4.45 -2.22 -5.56
C ALA A 99 5.80 -2.93 -5.44
N TYR A 100 6.39 -3.29 -6.57
CA TYR A 100 7.70 -3.91 -6.71
C TYR A 100 8.55 -3.05 -7.64
N LYS A 101 9.69 -2.59 -7.14
CA LYS A 101 10.68 -1.87 -7.94
C LYS A 101 11.66 -2.88 -8.52
N VAL A 102 11.85 -2.83 -9.83
CA VAL A 102 12.80 -3.69 -10.54
C VAL A 102 14.01 -2.87 -10.94
N GLN A 103 15.18 -3.37 -10.56
CA GLN A 103 16.46 -2.74 -10.86
C GLN A 103 17.30 -3.67 -11.71
N ARG A 104 18.10 -3.09 -12.62
CA ARG A 104 19.09 -3.82 -13.40
C ARG A 104 20.49 -3.23 -13.22
N ARG A 105 21.50 -4.02 -13.51
CA ARG A 105 22.88 -3.55 -13.72
C ARG A 105 23.59 -4.45 -14.71
N ARG A 106 24.71 -3.97 -15.27
CA ARG A 106 25.63 -4.85 -16.01
C ARG A 106 26.52 -5.63 -15.03
N PRO A 107 26.92 -6.86 -15.34
CA PRO A 107 27.88 -7.62 -14.54
C PRO A 107 29.14 -6.79 -14.26
N GLY A 108 29.55 -6.72 -12.99
CA GLY A 108 30.73 -5.96 -12.56
C GLY A 108 30.50 -4.47 -12.31
N VAL A 109 29.31 -3.93 -12.60
CA VAL A 109 28.91 -2.58 -12.19
C VAL A 109 28.35 -2.65 -10.77
N THR A 110 28.71 -1.68 -9.91
CA THR A 110 28.22 -1.63 -8.53
C THR A 110 26.81 -1.03 -8.44
N ASP A 111 26.54 -0.02 -9.28
CA ASP A 111 25.31 0.76 -9.23
C ASP A 111 24.14 0.05 -9.93
N TRP A 112 23.01 0.04 -9.24
CA TRP A 112 21.73 -0.46 -9.76
C TRP A 112 20.92 0.67 -10.40
N VAL A 113 20.27 0.37 -11.52
CA VAL A 113 19.43 1.31 -12.26
C VAL A 113 17.99 0.83 -12.23
N ASP A 114 17.08 1.69 -11.78
CA ASP A 114 15.64 1.42 -11.78
C ASP A 114 15.13 1.32 -13.23
N VAL A 115 14.46 0.22 -13.56
CA VAL A 115 13.98 -0.07 -14.92
C VAL A 115 12.49 -0.34 -15.02
N GLY A 116 11.83 -0.56 -13.89
CA GLY A 116 10.40 -0.79 -13.89
C GLY A 116 9.80 -0.76 -12.49
N ILE A 117 8.49 -0.57 -12.45
CA ILE A 117 7.67 -0.73 -11.26
C ILE A 117 6.49 -1.62 -11.65
N ALA A 118 6.24 -2.67 -10.87
CA ALA A 118 5.10 -3.56 -11.02
C ALA A 118 4.19 -3.48 -9.79
N VAL A 119 2.89 -3.66 -9.99
CA VAL A 119 1.93 -3.84 -8.89
C VAL A 119 1.72 -5.33 -8.61
N GLU A 120 1.84 -6.15 -9.64
CA GLU A 120 1.78 -7.61 -9.56
C GLU A 120 3.18 -8.22 -9.38
N SER A 121 3.23 -9.52 -9.09
CA SER A 121 4.50 -10.23 -8.87
C SER A 121 5.19 -10.67 -10.17
N GLU A 122 4.94 -9.94 -11.25
CA GLU A 122 5.51 -10.18 -12.57
C GLU A 122 5.69 -8.85 -13.33
N ILE A 123 6.66 -8.82 -14.24
CA ILE A 123 6.83 -7.69 -15.17
C ILE A 123 7.48 -8.14 -16.47
N THR A 124 7.09 -7.50 -17.57
CA THR A 124 7.85 -7.54 -18.83
C THR A 124 8.62 -6.24 -18.99
N LEU A 125 9.95 -6.32 -19.02
CA LEU A 125 10.83 -5.19 -19.35
C LEU A 125 11.14 -5.23 -20.83
N ASN A 126 10.82 -4.15 -21.53
CA ASN A 126 11.10 -3.98 -22.96
C ASN A 126 12.17 -2.91 -23.18
N GLY A 127 12.68 -2.78 -24.40
CA GLY A 127 13.64 -1.73 -24.77
C GLY A 127 15.00 -1.88 -24.10
N GLN A 128 15.37 -3.11 -23.76
CA GLN A 128 16.68 -3.44 -23.23
C GLN A 128 17.71 -3.50 -24.37
N GLU A 129 18.99 -3.33 -24.05
CA GLU A 129 20.03 -3.37 -25.08
C GLU A 129 20.24 -4.83 -25.54
N PRO A 130 20.06 -5.13 -26.83
CA PRO A 130 20.16 -6.50 -27.30
C PRO A 130 21.61 -7.00 -27.36
N GLY A 131 21.80 -8.28 -27.08
CA GLY A 131 23.09 -8.97 -26.96
C GLY A 131 23.83 -8.73 -25.63
N VAL A 132 23.21 -8.07 -24.65
CA VAL A 132 23.88 -7.66 -23.41
C VAL A 132 23.38 -8.45 -22.21
N GLU A 133 24.32 -8.97 -21.41
CA GLU A 133 24.02 -9.60 -20.13
C GLU A 133 23.68 -8.52 -19.08
N PHE A 134 22.55 -8.69 -18.42
CA PHE A 134 22.12 -7.86 -17.29
C PHE A 134 21.83 -8.73 -16.06
N GLU A 135 22.14 -8.18 -14.90
CA GLU A 135 21.69 -8.69 -13.61
C GLU A 135 20.45 -7.92 -13.16
N PHE A 136 19.43 -8.62 -12.67
CA PHE A 136 18.17 -8.04 -12.20
C PHE A 136 17.92 -8.39 -10.72
N GLN A 137 17.35 -7.43 -9.99
CA GLN A 137 16.82 -7.64 -8.64
C GLN A 137 15.50 -6.89 -8.47
N VAL A 138 14.70 -7.33 -7.50
CA VAL A 138 13.40 -6.75 -7.20
C VAL A 138 13.31 -6.40 -5.72
N ASN A 139 12.79 -5.21 -5.43
CA ASN A 139 12.55 -4.71 -4.08
C ASN A 139 11.05 -4.46 -3.89
N ALA A 140 10.47 -5.02 -2.84
CA ALA A 140 9.08 -4.73 -2.48
C ALA A 140 8.98 -3.35 -1.81
N VAL A 141 7.99 -2.55 -2.19
CA VAL A 141 7.82 -1.16 -1.73
C VAL A 141 6.41 -0.96 -1.17
N ASN A 142 6.30 -0.29 -0.04
CA ASN A 142 5.03 0.17 0.51
C ASN A 142 5.17 1.58 1.13
N LYS A 143 4.10 2.08 1.78
CA LYS A 143 4.10 3.40 2.43
C LYS A 143 5.14 3.55 3.55
N ALA A 144 5.58 2.45 4.17
CA ALA A 144 6.60 2.46 5.22
C ALA A 144 8.02 2.53 4.64
N GLY A 145 8.23 2.10 3.39
CA GLY A 145 9.51 2.19 2.70
C GLY A 145 9.76 1.05 1.72
N GLU A 146 11.01 0.92 1.32
CA GLU A 146 11.52 -0.11 0.42
C GLU A 146 12.18 -1.24 1.21
N GLY A 147 11.76 -2.47 0.89
CA GLY A 147 12.29 -3.70 1.46
C GLY A 147 13.65 -4.10 0.89
N PRO A 148 14.29 -5.12 1.48
CA PRO A 148 15.55 -5.66 0.99
C PRO A 148 15.40 -6.25 -0.42
N ALA A 149 16.49 -6.21 -1.18
CA ALA A 149 16.55 -6.75 -2.54
C ALA A 149 16.37 -8.26 -2.55
N SER A 150 15.71 -8.78 -3.59
CA SER A 150 15.56 -10.21 -3.86
C SER A 150 16.91 -10.91 -4.12
N ASN A 151 16.86 -12.20 -4.44
CA ASN A 151 17.96 -12.83 -5.15
C ASN A 151 18.22 -12.12 -6.50
N VAL A 152 19.46 -12.19 -6.96
CA VAL A 152 19.86 -11.63 -8.27
C VAL A 152 19.71 -12.70 -9.33
N VAL A 153 19.10 -12.35 -10.46
CA VAL A 153 19.02 -13.22 -11.66
C VAL A 153 19.76 -12.59 -12.82
N ARG A 154 20.28 -13.41 -13.73
CA ARG A 154 21.00 -12.97 -14.92
C ARG A 154 20.20 -13.35 -16.16
N ALA A 155 20.15 -12.45 -17.13
CA ALA A 155 19.54 -12.69 -18.44
C ALA A 155 20.38 -12.03 -19.53
N VAL A 156 20.51 -12.70 -20.67
CA VAL A 156 21.12 -12.15 -21.88
C VAL A 156 19.99 -11.73 -22.80
N LEU A 157 19.86 -10.43 -23.00
CA LEU A 157 18.79 -9.84 -23.79
C LEU A 157 19.23 -9.59 -25.21
#